data_AF-A0A5K0YQR6-F1
#
_entry.id   AF-A0A5K0YQR6-F1
#
_cell.length_a   1.000
_cell.length_b   1.000
_cell.length_c   1.000
_cell.angle_alpha   90.00
_cell.angle_beta   90.00
_cell.angle_gamma   90.00
#
_symmetry.space_group_name_H-M   'P 1'
#
loop_
_entity.id
_entity.type
_entity.pdbx_description
1 polymer ?
#
loop_
_entity_poly.entity_id
_entity_poly.type
_entity_poly.pdbx_seq_one_letter_code
_entity_poly.pdbx_strand_id
1 'polypeptide(L)' 'MQPTYVLAYLTLYPAALQLLDTGFFHADPHPGNLIRTPEGKLAILDFGIA' A
#
# COMPACT_ATOMS: atom_id res chain seq x y z
N MET A 1 7.33 -9.39 -18.33
CA MET A 1 7.45 -9.42 -16.85
C MET A 1 6.42 -10.42 -16.35
N GLN A 2 6.82 -11.47 -15.62
CA GLN A 2 5.87 -12.48 -15.16
C GLN A 2 4.82 -11.81 -14.23
N PRO A 3 3.51 -12.13 -14.36
CA PRO A 3 2.43 -11.46 -13.62
C PRO A 3 2.62 -11.39 -12.10
N THR A 4 3.33 -12.37 -11.54
CA THR A 4 3.66 -12.50 -10.12
C THR A 4 4.52 -11.35 -9.57
N TYR A 5 5.38 -10.74 -10.37
CA TYR A 5 6.23 -9.62 -9.92
C TYR A 5 5.47 -8.32 -9.73
N VAL A 6 4.41 -8.11 -10.51
CA VAL A 6 3.61 -6.87 -10.45
C VAL A 6 2.89 -6.78 -9.11
N LEU A 7 2.28 -7.89 -8.67
CA LEU A 7 1.57 -7.93 -7.40
C LEU A 7 2.52 -7.74 -6.21
N ALA A 8 3.69 -8.41 -6.23
CA ALA A 8 4.70 -8.25 -5.20
C ALA A 8 5.25 -6.82 -5.15
N TYR A 9 5.46 -6.17 -6.30
CA TYR A 9 5.90 -4.78 -6.36
C TYR A 9 4.87 -3.81 -5.79
N LEU A 10 3.59 -4.01 -6.12
CA LEU A 10 2.49 -3.16 -5.64
C LEU A 10 2.25 -3.27 -4.13
N THR A 11 2.72 -4.33 -3.46
CA THR A 11 2.56 -4.50 -2.01
C THR A 11 3.84 -4.19 -1.24
N LEU A 12 5.00 -4.70 -1.68
CA LEU A 12 6.26 -4.57 -0.95
C LEU A 12 6.84 -3.16 -1.03
N TYR A 13 6.76 -2.50 -2.19
CA TYR A 13 7.28 -1.13 -2.35
C TYR A 13 6.58 -0.12 -1.42
N PRO A 14 5.23 -0.03 -1.40
CA PRO A 14 4.56 0.89 -0.49
C PRO A 14 4.66 0.48 0.99
N ALA A 15 4.78 -0.82 1.31
CA ALA A 15 5.05 -1.26 2.68
C ALA A 15 6.43 -0.79 3.18
N ALA A 16 7.45 -0.85 2.32
CA ALA A 16 8.78 -0.35 2.63
C ALA A 16 8.80 1.17 2.77
N LEU A 17 8.08 1.91 1.92
CA LEU A 17 7.95 3.36 2.05
C LEU A 17 7.26 3.76 3.36
N GLN A 18 6.17 3.11 3.73
CA GLN A 18 5.51 3.34 5.01
C GLN A 18 6.49 3.17 6.18
N LEU A 19 7.21 2.04 6.23
CA LEU A 19 8.12 1.78 7.33
C LEU A 19 9.34 2.72 7.35
N LEU A 20 9.97 2.96 6.19
CA LEU A 20 11.27 3.64 6.11
C LEU A 20 11.16 5.17 5.98
N ASP A 21 10.07 5.68 5.38
CA ASP A 21 9.89 7.12 5.14
C ASP A 21 9.04 7.77 6.23
N THR A 22 7.98 7.10 6.70
CA THR A 22 7.06 7.66 7.69
C THR A 22 7.29 7.13 9.11
N GLY A 23 7.93 5.97 9.25
CA GLY A 23 8.08 5.29 10.54
C GLY A 23 6.79 4.63 11.05
N PHE A 24 5.72 4.63 10.25
CA PHE A 24 4.43 4.02 10.57
C PHE A 24 4.12 2.92 9.57
N PHE A 25 3.59 1.79 10.05
CA PHE A 25 3.26 0.64 9.22
C PHE A 25 1.77 0.29 9.35
N HIS A 26 1.03 0.35 8.23
CA HIS A 26 -0.34 -0.12 8.20
C HIS A 26 -0.34 -1.64 8.08
N ALA A 27 -0.62 -2.33 9.19
CA ALA A 27 -0.48 -3.79 9.29
C ALA A 27 -1.59 -4.60 8.60
N ASP A 28 -2.72 -3.98 8.24
CA ASP A 28 -3.83 -4.64 7.54
C ASP A 28 -4.24 -3.91 6.25
N PRO A 29 -3.36 -3.83 5.23
CA PRO A 29 -3.69 -3.23 3.95
C PRO A 29 -4.56 -4.20 3.13
N HIS A 30 -5.83 -4.37 3.52
CA HIS A 30 -6.78 -5.18 2.78
C HIS A 30 -7.30 -4.42 1.53
N PRO A 31 -7.69 -5.10 0.43
CA PRO A 31 -8.14 -4.44 -0.80
C PRO A 31 -9.26 -3.42 -0.60
N GLY A 32 -10.15 -3.64 0.39
CA GLY A 32 -11.20 -2.68 0.76
C GLY A 32 -10.70 -1.33 1.30
N ASN A 33 -9.45 -1.24 1.77
CA ASN A 33 -8.82 -0.03 2.32
C ASN A 33 -7.90 0.65 1.31
N LEU A 34 -7.78 0.12 0.09
CA LEU A 34 -6.88 0.58 -0.94
C LEU A 34 -7.68 1.06 -2.15
N ILE A 35 -7.67 2.35 -2.42
CA ILE A 35 -8.35 2.94 -3.59
C ILE A 35 -7.32 3.55 -4.53
N ARG A 36 -7.49 3.33 -5.83
CA ARG A 36 -6.74 4.06 -6.86
C ARG A 36 -7.44 5.38 -7.16
N THR A 37 -6.74 6.50 -6.98
CA THR A 37 -7.27 7.82 -7.32
C THR A 37 -7.34 8.00 -8.85
N PRO A 38 -8.16 8.93 -9.37
CA PRO A 38 -8.22 9.23 -10.81
C PRO A 38 -6.85 9.62 -11.40
N GLU A 39 -5.97 10.20 -10.59
CA GLU A 39 -4.59 10.60 -10.96
C GLU A 39 -3.61 9.41 -10.95
N GLY A 40 -4.10 8.21 -10.65
CA GLY A 40 -3.31 6.98 -10.66
C GLY A 40 -2.50 6.72 -9.40
N LYS A 41 -2.73 7.46 -8.31
CA LYS A 41 -2.08 7.23 -7.01
C LYS A 41 -2.82 6.17 -6.20
N LEU A 42 -2.13 5.54 -5.24
CA LEU A 42 -2.74 4.66 -4.25
C LEU A 42 -3.10 5.46 -3.00
N ALA A 43 -4.39 5.50 -2.66
CA ALA A 43 -4.90 6.07 -1.42
C ALA A 43 -5.25 4.95 -0.44
N ILE A 44 -4.92 5.17 0.84
CA ILE A 44 -5.22 4.25 1.95
C ILE A 44 -6.35 4.91 2.76
N LEU A 45 -7.47 4.21 2.95
CA LEU A 45 -8.67 4.76 3.58
C LEU A 45 -8.73 4.56 5.10
N ASP A 46 -8.28 3.40 5.56
CA ASP A 46 -8.22 3.08 6.99
C ASP A 46 -6.78 3.27 7.47
N PHE A 47 -6.61 3.88 8.62
CA PHE A 47 -5.31 4.07 9.25
C PHE A 47 -5.16 3.26 10.54
N GLY A 48 -6.19 2.49 10.91
CA GLY A 48 -6.31 1.86 12.22
C GLY A 48 -6.46 2.92 13.32
N ILE A 49 -7.46 2.80 14.18
CA ILE A 49 -7.41 3.51 15.46
C ILE A 49 -6.40 2.77 16.34
N ALA A 50 -5.40 3.50 16.85
CA ALA A 50 -4.47 3.00 17.85
C ALA A 50 -5.17 2.71 19.19
#